data_AF-A0A158PAE9-F1
#
_entry.id   AF-A0A158PAE9-F1
#
_cell.length_a   1.000
_cell.length_b   1.000
_cell.length_c   1.000
_cell.angle_alpha   90.00
_cell.angle_beta   90.00
_cell.angle_gamma   90.00
#
_symmetry.space_group_name_H-M   'P 1'
#
loop_
_entity.id
_entity.type
_entity.pdbx_description
1 polymer ?
#
loop_
_entity_poly.entity_id
_entity_poly.type
_entity_poly.pdbx_seq_one_letter_code
_entity_poly.pdbx_strand_id
1 'polypeptide(L)'
;MEVPQQELPDAYEWFAEQVAGHHPSIIKNGKREIGKLFYLSHRDLSYGWPDIQIEDVEGLAVLTPRFYGIISLAIDREDHDFLILEDVTAVYRLPAILDVKMGRVTFDPLANALKQERETTKYPPQRTLGFRLLGYRMHCSDGTVVVKDKEWGKAHNENTILNGLREFFSGRGADPYLISEALLKLDRVRQWFSTQRSFHFYSSSLLFVYENDLSRPSNLQLVMIDFSHVFPANDELDTNYIHGLDVFQSKMQAIHNEFASKQELQCS
;
A
#
# COMPACT_ATOMS: atom_id res chain seq x y z
N MET A 1 -8.73 15.67 -14.39
CA MET A 1 -7.41 15.27 -14.92
C MET A 1 -7.68 14.35 -16.09
N GLU A 2 -7.33 14.78 -17.29
CA GLU A 2 -7.41 13.93 -18.48
C GLU A 2 -6.42 12.77 -18.30
N VAL A 3 -6.93 11.54 -18.27
CA VAL A 3 -6.10 10.35 -18.37
C VAL A 3 -5.49 10.37 -19.78
N PRO A 4 -4.18 10.22 -19.96
CA PRO A 4 -3.60 10.17 -21.30
C PRO A 4 -4.30 9.05 -22.08
N GLN A 5 -4.77 9.34 -23.29
CA GLN A 5 -5.27 8.31 -24.21
C GLN A 5 -4.08 7.46 -24.68
N GLN A 6 -3.56 6.60 -23.81
CA GLN A 6 -2.66 5.53 -24.19
C GLN A 6 -3.50 4.38 -24.73
N GLU A 7 -3.22 3.94 -25.96
CA GLU A 7 -3.87 2.79 -26.57
C GLU A 7 -3.21 1.50 -26.04
N LEU A 8 -3.95 0.75 -25.24
CA LEU A 8 -3.54 -0.58 -24.77
C LEU A 8 -3.75 -1.61 -25.90
N PRO A 9 -2.96 -2.70 -25.94
CA PRO A 9 -3.25 -3.82 -26.84
C PRO A 9 -4.61 -4.45 -26.52
N ASP A 10 -5.32 -4.99 -27.52
CA ASP A 10 -6.72 -5.47 -27.43
C ASP A 10 -7.03 -6.45 -26.28
N ALA A 11 -6.02 -7.19 -25.79
CA ALA A 11 -6.18 -8.18 -24.71
C ALA A 11 -6.10 -7.58 -23.29
N TYR A 12 -6.05 -6.25 -23.17
CA TYR A 12 -5.71 -5.55 -21.94
C TYR A 12 -6.67 -4.40 -21.64
N GLU A 13 -6.93 -4.17 -20.36
CA GLU A 13 -7.78 -3.09 -19.88
C GLU A 13 -7.15 -2.38 -18.67
N TRP A 14 -7.54 -1.14 -18.41
CA TRP A 14 -7.08 -0.41 -17.23
C TRP A 14 -7.64 -1.02 -15.95
N PHE A 15 -6.81 -1.11 -14.91
CA PHE A 15 -7.21 -1.60 -13.60
C PHE A 15 -8.24 -0.67 -12.96
N ALA A 16 -9.48 -1.15 -12.85
CA ALA A 16 -10.60 -0.35 -12.36
C ALA A 16 -10.47 0.03 -10.88
N GLU A 17 -9.78 -0.79 -10.10
CA GLU A 17 -9.69 -0.65 -8.63
C GLU A 17 -8.46 0.13 -8.15
N GLN A 18 -7.78 0.82 -9.07
CA GLN A 18 -6.63 1.67 -8.76
C GLN A 18 -6.95 2.76 -7.73
N VAL A 19 -6.04 2.96 -6.77
CA VAL A 19 -6.11 4.01 -5.75
C VAL A 19 -4.99 5.04 -5.96
N ALA A 20 -5.25 6.29 -5.55
CA ALA A 20 -4.27 7.38 -5.45
C ALA A 20 -3.54 7.82 -6.76
N GLY A 21 -3.97 7.36 -7.94
CA GLY A 21 -3.45 7.85 -9.22
C GLY A 21 -2.01 7.41 -9.51
N HIS A 22 -1.59 6.25 -8.99
CA HIS A 22 -0.36 5.59 -9.43
C HIS A 22 -0.45 5.26 -10.93
N HIS A 23 0.70 5.16 -11.60
CA HIS A 23 0.77 4.86 -13.05
C HIS A 23 -0.16 3.70 -13.40
N PRO A 24 -0.81 3.76 -14.56
CA PRO A 24 -2.01 2.98 -14.75
C PRO A 24 -1.64 1.49 -14.85
N SER A 25 -2.09 0.71 -13.87
CA SER A 25 -1.97 -0.74 -13.86
C SER A 25 -2.91 -1.33 -14.90
N ILE A 26 -2.51 -2.44 -15.51
CA ILE A 26 -3.25 -3.07 -16.60
C ILE A 26 -3.71 -4.47 -16.14
N ILE A 27 -4.93 -4.89 -16.49
CA ILE A 27 -5.42 -6.26 -16.24
C ILE A 27 -5.22 -7.13 -17.49
N LYS A 28 -4.83 -8.40 -17.27
CA LYS A 28 -4.87 -9.46 -18.30
C LYS A 28 -5.78 -10.61 -17.89
N ASN A 29 -6.69 -11.01 -18.79
CA ASN A 29 -7.53 -12.21 -18.64
C ASN A 29 -8.28 -12.29 -17.29
N GLY A 30 -8.72 -11.13 -16.77
CA GLY A 30 -9.70 -11.00 -15.70
C GLY A 30 -9.27 -11.27 -14.26
N LYS A 31 -7.97 -11.49 -13.94
CA LYS A 31 -7.52 -11.78 -12.55
C LYS A 31 -6.10 -11.35 -12.15
N ARG A 32 -5.31 -10.74 -13.05
CA ARG A 32 -3.90 -10.39 -12.75
C ARG A 32 -3.64 -8.94 -13.12
N GLU A 33 -2.88 -8.27 -12.26
CA GLU A 33 -2.43 -6.91 -12.47
C GLU A 33 -1.05 -6.89 -13.13
N ILE A 34 -0.81 -5.81 -13.88
CA ILE A 34 0.42 -5.56 -14.60
C ILE A 34 0.88 -4.15 -14.23
N GLY A 35 1.92 -4.07 -13.41
CA GLY A 35 2.53 -2.81 -12.98
C GLY A 35 3.73 -2.46 -13.85
N LYS A 36 3.79 -1.23 -14.38
CA LYS A 36 4.92 -0.78 -15.20
C LYS A 36 6.22 -0.87 -14.40
N LEU A 37 7.19 -1.61 -14.93
CA LEU A 37 8.52 -1.68 -14.36
C LEU A 37 9.26 -0.41 -14.81
N PHE A 38 9.47 0.52 -13.88
CA PHE A 38 10.39 1.62 -14.12
C PHE A 38 11.80 1.07 -14.05
N TYR A 39 12.39 0.84 -15.21
CA TYR A 39 13.84 0.68 -15.29
C TYR A 39 14.48 1.88 -14.62
N LEU A 40 15.17 1.61 -13.52
CA LEU A 40 16.04 2.60 -12.93
C LEU A 40 17.10 2.92 -13.96
N SER A 41 17.02 4.12 -14.53
CA SER A 41 18.10 4.69 -15.33
C SER A 41 19.38 4.54 -14.49
N HIS A 42 20.23 3.60 -14.90
CA HIS A 42 21.55 3.32 -14.32
C HIS A 42 21.58 2.52 -13.01
N ARG A 43 20.74 1.50 -12.82
CA ARG A 43 21.14 0.38 -11.95
C ARG A 43 21.83 -0.67 -12.80
N ASP A 44 23.14 -0.79 -12.62
CA ASP A 44 23.92 -1.93 -13.03
C ASP A 44 23.39 -3.14 -12.24
N LEU A 45 22.36 -3.82 -12.77
CA LEU A 45 21.87 -5.10 -12.25
C LEU A 45 22.93 -6.21 -12.36
N SER A 46 24.11 -5.89 -12.89
CA SER A 46 25.27 -6.77 -13.06
C SER A 46 25.95 -7.12 -11.73
N TYR A 47 25.72 -6.36 -10.66
CA TYR A 47 26.17 -6.70 -9.31
C TYR A 47 24.95 -6.88 -8.40
N GLY A 48 24.61 -8.13 -8.09
CA GLY A 48 23.64 -8.45 -7.06
C GLY A 48 23.99 -7.77 -5.74
N TRP A 49 23.00 -7.55 -4.88
CA TRP A 49 23.24 -7.06 -3.52
C TRP A 49 23.83 -8.20 -2.68
N PRO A 50 25.14 -8.17 -2.35
CA PRO A 50 25.84 -9.34 -1.81
C PRO A 50 25.37 -9.71 -0.40
N ASP A 51 24.79 -8.76 0.33
CA ASP A 51 24.44 -8.91 1.75
C ASP A 51 22.96 -9.28 1.98
N ILE A 52 22.22 -9.61 0.92
CA ILE A 52 20.81 -9.99 1.02
C ILE A 52 20.69 -11.43 1.51
N GLN A 53 20.00 -11.59 2.64
CA GLN A 53 19.68 -12.88 3.21
C GLN A 53 18.46 -13.49 2.53
N ILE A 54 18.52 -14.79 2.24
CA ILE A 54 17.43 -15.49 1.56
C ILE A 54 16.17 -15.53 2.44
N GLU A 55 16.34 -15.63 3.76
CA GLU A 55 15.26 -15.63 4.73
C GLU A 55 14.50 -14.30 4.74
N ASP A 56 15.20 -13.19 4.51
CA ASP A 56 14.59 -11.86 4.40
C ASP A 56 13.75 -11.76 3.11
N VAL A 57 14.25 -12.33 2.00
CA VAL A 57 13.50 -12.40 0.73
C VAL A 57 12.26 -13.28 0.86
N GLU A 58 12.39 -14.46 1.47
CA GLU A 58 11.26 -15.37 1.72
C GLU A 58 10.22 -14.74 2.64
N GLY A 59 10.68 -14.05 3.68
CA GLY A 59 9.82 -13.29 4.59
C GLY A 59 9.11 -12.12 3.89
N LEU A 60 9.77 -11.42 2.97
CA LEU A 60 9.12 -10.38 2.17
C LEU A 60 8.10 -10.98 1.19
N ALA A 61 8.42 -12.11 0.57
CA ALA A 61 7.54 -12.76 -0.40
C ALA A 61 6.17 -13.13 0.19
N VAL A 62 6.09 -13.48 1.48
CA VAL A 62 4.81 -13.78 2.16
C VAL A 62 4.00 -12.53 2.54
N LEU A 63 4.61 -11.34 2.47
CA LEU A 63 3.98 -10.05 2.81
C LEU A 63 3.56 -9.25 1.57
N THR A 64 3.71 -9.80 0.36
CA THR A 64 3.53 -9.08 -0.91
C THR A 64 2.58 -9.81 -1.84
N PRO A 65 1.97 -9.12 -2.85
CA PRO A 65 1.20 -9.81 -3.87
C PRO A 65 2.06 -10.84 -4.60
N ARG A 66 1.46 -11.98 -4.96
CA ARG A 66 2.22 -13.01 -5.67
C ARG A 66 2.78 -12.49 -6.99
N PHE A 67 4.07 -12.66 -7.18
CA PHE A 67 4.76 -12.35 -8.43
C PHE A 67 4.69 -13.53 -9.40
N TYR A 68 4.28 -13.28 -10.64
CA TYR A 68 4.12 -14.29 -11.69
C TYR A 68 5.14 -14.15 -12.83
N GLY A 69 6.05 -13.17 -12.77
CA GLY A 69 7.07 -12.94 -13.79
C GLY A 69 7.00 -11.54 -14.41
N ILE A 70 7.89 -11.31 -15.38
CA ILE A 70 7.98 -10.08 -16.16
C ILE A 70 7.42 -10.32 -17.56
N ILE A 71 6.74 -9.33 -18.13
CA ILE A 71 6.31 -9.31 -19.52
C ILE A 71 6.70 -7.99 -20.17
N SER A 72 7.17 -8.05 -21.42
CA SER A 72 7.39 -6.87 -22.25
C SER A 72 6.15 -6.61 -23.12
N LEU A 73 5.63 -5.39 -23.10
CA LEU A 73 4.52 -4.95 -23.94
C LEU A 73 4.94 -3.69 -24.70
N ALA A 74 4.57 -3.63 -25.97
CA ALA A 74 4.71 -2.40 -26.76
C ALA A 74 3.50 -1.48 -26.47
N ILE A 75 3.76 -0.30 -25.89
CA ILE A 75 2.76 0.76 -25.72
C ILE A 75 3.30 2.00 -26.44
N ASP A 76 2.45 2.68 -27.22
CA ASP A 76 2.85 3.87 -27.99
C ASP A 76 4.09 3.65 -28.88
N ARG A 77 4.28 2.41 -29.36
CA ARG A 77 5.43 1.94 -30.19
C ARG A 77 6.78 1.87 -29.45
N GLU A 78 6.77 1.90 -28.13
CA GLU A 78 7.94 1.63 -27.29
C GLU A 78 7.73 0.36 -26.46
N ASP A 79 8.76 -0.47 -26.37
CA ASP A 79 8.75 -1.64 -25.48
C ASP A 79 8.90 -1.17 -24.03
N HIS A 80 8.01 -1.68 -23.18
CA HIS A 80 8.04 -1.47 -21.75
C HIS A 80 7.91 -2.80 -21.04
N ASP A 81 8.69 -2.99 -19.98
CA ASP A 81 8.55 -4.15 -19.11
C ASP A 81 7.56 -3.88 -17.99
N PHE A 82 6.90 -4.95 -17.59
CA PHE A 82 5.90 -4.93 -16.54
C PHE A 82 6.02 -6.15 -15.65
N LEU A 83 5.70 -5.94 -14.37
CA LEU A 83 5.56 -6.99 -13.38
C LEU A 83 4.14 -7.57 -13.46
N ILE A 84 4.02 -8.89 -13.60
CA ILE A 84 2.73 -9.58 -13.46
C ILE A 84 2.54 -9.92 -11.98
N LEU A 85 1.53 -9.32 -11.37
CA LEU A 85 1.21 -9.45 -9.95
C LEU A 85 -0.20 -10.01 -9.73
N GLU A 86 -0.41 -10.57 -8.55
CA GLU A 86 -1.73 -10.96 -8.06
C GLU A 86 -2.62 -9.74 -7.89
N ASP A 87 -3.83 -9.82 -8.44
CA ASP A 87 -4.92 -8.91 -8.09
C ASP A 87 -5.46 -9.33 -6.71
N VAL A 88 -5.03 -8.61 -5.68
CA VAL A 88 -5.46 -8.86 -4.30
C VAL A 88 -6.94 -8.54 -4.08
N THR A 89 -7.57 -7.81 -5.02
CA THR A 89 -8.98 -7.40 -4.93
C THR A 89 -9.94 -8.43 -5.54
N ALA A 90 -9.43 -9.36 -6.36
CA ALA A 90 -10.23 -10.27 -7.19
C ALA A 90 -11.18 -11.22 -6.42
N VAL A 91 -10.97 -11.42 -5.12
CA VAL A 91 -11.79 -12.30 -4.26
C VAL A 91 -13.00 -11.59 -3.64
N TYR A 92 -13.01 -10.26 -3.68
CA TYR A 92 -14.02 -9.41 -3.03
C TYR A 92 -15.15 -9.05 -4.00
N ARG A 93 -16.35 -8.90 -3.45
CA ARG A 93 -17.54 -8.47 -4.19
C ARG A 93 -17.69 -6.95 -4.11
N LEU A 94 -17.51 -6.39 -2.91
CA LEU A 94 -17.51 -4.95 -2.66
C LEU A 94 -16.17 -4.57 -2.00
N PRO A 95 -15.05 -4.50 -2.74
CA PRO A 95 -13.76 -4.23 -2.13
C PRO A 95 -13.71 -2.82 -1.50
N ALA A 96 -13.10 -2.73 -0.32
CA ALA A 96 -12.66 -1.48 0.30
C ALA A 96 -11.13 -1.48 0.36
N ILE A 97 -10.51 -0.55 -0.34
CA ILE A 97 -9.07 -0.51 -0.62
C ILE A 97 -8.48 0.79 -0.09
N LEU A 98 -7.48 0.72 0.80
CA LEU A 98 -6.75 1.88 1.34
C LEU A 98 -5.25 1.70 1.09
N ASP A 99 -4.63 2.72 0.50
CA ASP A 99 -3.18 2.80 0.36
C ASP A 99 -2.59 3.72 1.44
N VAL A 100 -1.65 3.17 2.21
CA VAL A 100 -0.92 3.88 3.25
C VAL A 100 0.57 3.88 2.92
N LYS A 101 1.12 5.05 2.58
CA LYS A 101 2.56 5.21 2.36
C LYS A 101 3.31 5.25 3.68
N MET A 102 4.34 4.44 3.80
CA MET A 102 5.09 4.24 5.04
C MET A 102 6.46 4.94 5.03
N GLY A 103 7.02 5.12 6.22
CA GLY A 103 8.32 5.74 6.47
C GLY A 103 8.22 7.21 6.88
N ARG A 104 9.03 7.65 7.85
CA ARG A 104 9.18 9.08 8.22
C ARG A 104 9.79 9.91 7.09
N VAL A 105 10.65 9.29 6.31
CA VAL A 105 11.34 9.82 5.13
C VAL A 105 10.87 9.03 3.92
N THR A 106 10.44 9.74 2.88
CA THR A 106 9.89 9.14 1.65
C THR A 106 10.77 9.37 0.42
N PHE A 107 11.95 9.96 0.60
CA PHE A 107 12.98 10.04 -0.43
C PHE A 107 14.09 9.03 -0.14
N ASP A 108 14.64 8.43 -1.18
CA ASP A 108 15.72 7.47 -1.07
C ASP A 108 17.11 8.12 -0.83
N PRO A 109 18.14 7.34 -0.44
CA PRO A 109 19.49 7.87 -0.20
C PRO A 109 20.15 8.54 -1.40
N LEU A 110 19.68 8.30 -2.62
CA LEU A 110 20.21 8.90 -3.86
C LEU A 110 19.43 10.17 -4.27
N ALA A 111 18.43 10.59 -3.50
CA ALA A 111 17.64 11.77 -3.80
C ALA A 111 18.49 13.04 -3.69
N ASN A 112 18.47 13.86 -4.76
CA ASN A 112 19.08 15.20 -4.72
C ASN A 112 18.32 16.17 -3.80
N ALA A 113 18.95 17.29 -3.44
CA ALA A 113 18.39 18.27 -2.50
C ALA A 113 16.98 18.75 -2.89
N LEU A 114 16.72 18.97 -4.19
CA LEU A 114 15.39 19.38 -4.68
C LEU A 114 14.34 18.29 -4.46
N LYS A 115 14.67 17.02 -4.72
CA LYS A 115 13.78 15.88 -4.47
C LYS A 115 13.53 15.69 -2.96
N GLN A 116 14.55 15.86 -2.14
CA GLN A 116 14.43 15.79 -0.68
C GLN A 116 13.50 16.89 -0.15
N GLU A 117 13.70 18.14 -0.57
CA GLU A 117 12.86 19.29 -0.19
C GLU A 117 11.41 19.08 -0.66
N ARG A 118 11.21 18.65 -1.91
CA ARG A 118 9.89 18.37 -2.46
C ARG A 118 9.15 17.31 -1.67
N GLU A 119 9.75 16.16 -1.40
CA GLU A 119 9.06 15.10 -0.64
C GLU A 119 8.85 15.49 0.84
N THR A 120 9.74 16.30 1.43
CA THR A 120 9.59 16.81 2.80
C THR A 120 8.44 17.81 2.92
N THR A 121 8.33 18.74 1.98
CA THR A 121 7.29 19.80 1.99
C THR A 121 5.92 19.30 1.55
N LYS A 122 5.87 18.21 0.77
CA LYS A 122 4.65 17.61 0.23
C LYS A 122 3.67 17.10 1.30
N TYR A 123 4.19 16.60 2.42
CA TYR A 123 3.38 16.19 3.57
C TYR A 123 4.19 16.28 4.87
N PRO A 124 4.27 17.46 5.51
CA PRO A 124 5.07 17.66 6.71
C PRO A 124 4.77 16.68 7.87
N PRO A 125 3.50 16.26 8.13
CA PRO A 125 3.20 15.28 9.18
C PRO A 125 3.85 13.90 8.97
N GLN A 126 4.35 13.57 7.76
CA GLN A 126 5.05 12.31 7.48
C GLN A 126 6.18 12.07 8.49
N ARG A 127 6.94 13.12 8.84
CA ARG A 127 8.10 13.01 9.72
C ARG A 127 7.72 12.56 11.12
N THR A 128 6.58 13.05 11.62
CA THR A 128 6.07 12.74 12.97
C THR A 128 5.32 11.41 12.96
N LEU A 129 4.39 11.22 12.02
CA LEU A 129 3.54 10.04 11.94
C LEU A 129 4.29 8.80 11.45
N GLY A 130 5.27 8.96 10.56
CA GLY A 130 5.92 7.86 9.87
C GLY A 130 5.05 7.19 8.81
N PHE A 131 3.88 7.75 8.49
CA PHE A 131 3.01 7.30 7.42
C PHE A 131 2.10 8.42 6.93
N ARG A 132 1.43 8.21 5.79
CA ARG A 132 0.30 9.02 5.33
C ARG A 132 -0.71 8.19 4.53
N LEU A 133 -1.96 8.62 4.52
CA LEU A 133 -2.98 8.02 3.66
C LEU A 133 -2.79 8.57 2.23
N LEU A 134 -2.74 7.72 1.22
CA LEU A 134 -2.69 8.16 -0.18
C LEU A 134 -4.08 8.29 -0.80
N GLY A 135 -5.08 7.63 -0.21
CA GLY A 135 -6.44 7.61 -0.70
C GLY A 135 -7.07 6.25 -0.46
N TYR A 136 -8.36 6.16 -0.67
CA TYR A 136 -9.08 4.90 -0.64
C TYR A 136 -10.15 4.84 -1.72
N ARG A 137 -10.55 3.62 -2.07
CA ARG A 137 -11.68 3.31 -2.93
C ARG A 137 -12.55 2.28 -2.21
N MET A 138 -13.82 2.58 -2.01
CA MET A 138 -14.73 1.73 -1.24
C MET A 138 -16.02 1.53 -2.00
N HIS A 139 -16.32 0.28 -2.33
CA HIS A 139 -17.61 -0.12 -2.87
C HIS A 139 -18.61 -0.29 -1.72
N CYS A 140 -19.73 0.40 -1.79
CA CYS A 140 -20.76 0.40 -0.76
C CYS A 140 -21.92 -0.54 -1.13
N SER A 141 -22.68 -0.98 -0.12
CA SER A 141 -23.79 -1.92 -0.30
C SER A 141 -24.95 -1.36 -1.12
N ASP A 142 -25.08 -0.04 -1.21
CA ASP A 142 -26.07 0.67 -2.04
C ASP A 142 -25.63 0.79 -3.53
N GLY A 143 -24.48 0.23 -3.88
CA GLY A 143 -23.90 0.27 -5.22
C GLY A 143 -23.08 1.53 -5.53
N THR A 144 -22.93 2.45 -4.57
CA THR A 144 -22.05 3.62 -4.73
C THR A 144 -20.59 3.23 -4.55
N VAL A 145 -19.69 3.99 -5.18
CA VAL A 145 -18.23 3.88 -4.97
C VAL A 145 -17.71 5.19 -4.43
N VAL A 146 -17.21 5.16 -3.20
CA VAL A 146 -16.58 6.33 -2.56
C VAL A 146 -15.09 6.29 -2.87
N VAL A 147 -14.59 7.37 -3.49
CA VAL A 147 -13.17 7.53 -3.81
C VAL A 147 -12.62 8.75 -3.09
N LYS A 148 -11.52 8.55 -2.37
CA LYS A 148 -10.69 9.63 -1.83
C LYS A 148 -9.31 9.56 -2.45
N ASP A 149 -8.78 10.73 -2.78
CA ASP A 149 -7.50 10.85 -3.46
C ASP A 149 -6.38 11.30 -2.50
N LYS A 150 -5.23 11.58 -3.10
CA LYS A 150 -4.04 12.07 -2.39
C LYS A 150 -4.25 13.43 -1.74
N GLU A 151 -5.16 14.27 -2.23
CA GLU A 151 -5.43 15.58 -1.62
C GLU A 151 -6.23 15.40 -0.33
N TRP A 152 -7.21 14.49 -0.33
CA TRP A 152 -7.89 14.07 0.90
C TRP A 152 -6.88 13.52 1.94
N GLY A 153 -6.00 12.61 1.52
CA GLY A 153 -5.01 12.03 2.41
C GLY A 153 -4.05 13.07 3.02
N LYS A 154 -3.60 14.03 2.19
CA LYS A 154 -2.74 15.14 2.62
C LYS A 154 -3.44 16.17 3.51
N ALA A 155 -4.77 16.21 3.56
CA ALA A 155 -5.51 17.10 4.44
C ALA A 155 -5.46 16.68 5.92
N HIS A 156 -5.08 15.43 6.20
CA HIS A 156 -4.93 14.94 7.56
C HIS A 156 -3.58 15.32 8.18
N ASN A 157 -3.53 15.48 9.50
CA ASN A 157 -2.31 15.72 10.27
C ASN A 157 -2.29 14.82 11.53
N GLU A 158 -1.32 15.02 12.42
CA GLU A 158 -1.13 14.24 13.64
C GLU A 158 -2.40 14.09 14.50
N ASN A 159 -3.25 15.11 14.51
CA ASN A 159 -4.48 15.17 15.29
C ASN A 159 -5.70 14.63 14.55
N THR A 160 -5.70 14.68 13.21
CA THR A 160 -6.86 14.31 12.39
C THR A 160 -6.70 13.01 11.62
N ILE A 161 -5.51 12.38 11.64
CA ILE A 161 -5.24 11.11 10.92
C ILE A 161 -6.16 9.98 11.38
N LEU A 162 -6.50 9.96 12.67
CA LEU A 162 -7.42 8.98 13.23
C LEU A 162 -8.82 9.08 12.61
N ASN A 163 -9.24 10.27 12.18
CA ASN A 163 -10.53 10.47 11.53
C ASN A 163 -10.55 9.86 10.12
N GLY A 164 -9.47 9.99 9.36
CA GLY A 164 -9.37 9.38 8.02
C GLY A 164 -9.33 7.86 8.09
N LEU A 165 -8.58 7.30 9.06
CA LEU A 165 -8.60 5.87 9.32
C LEU A 165 -9.99 5.39 9.77
N ARG A 166 -10.64 6.10 10.70
CA ARG A 166 -12.01 5.78 11.12
C ARG A 166 -12.99 5.81 9.96
N GLU A 167 -12.92 6.83 9.10
CA GLU A 167 -13.76 6.96 7.90
C GLU A 167 -13.63 5.70 7.03
N PHE A 168 -12.41 5.26 6.72
CA PHE A 168 -12.18 4.06 5.92
C PHE A 168 -12.61 2.76 6.60
N PHE A 169 -12.25 2.54 7.87
CA PHE A 169 -12.57 1.29 8.57
C PHE A 169 -14.03 1.19 9.03
N SER A 170 -14.81 2.27 8.92
CA SER A 170 -16.25 2.26 9.22
C SER A 170 -17.11 1.82 8.03
N GLY A 171 -16.53 1.36 6.92
CA GLY A 171 -17.29 0.95 5.73
C GLY A 171 -18.34 -0.14 6.03
N ARG A 172 -18.02 -1.03 6.98
CA ARG A 172 -18.91 -2.08 7.50
C ARG A 172 -19.61 -1.70 8.82
N GLY A 173 -19.56 -0.43 9.21
CA GLY A 173 -19.88 0.03 10.56
C GLY A 173 -18.73 -0.19 11.55
N ALA A 174 -19.04 -0.11 12.85
CA ALA A 174 -18.05 -0.32 13.91
C ALA A 174 -17.77 -1.83 14.09
N ASP A 175 -16.81 -2.33 13.33
CA ASP A 175 -16.40 -3.75 13.30
C ASP A 175 -15.02 -3.94 13.98
N PRO A 176 -14.94 -4.27 15.28
CA PRO A 176 -13.68 -4.51 15.98
C PRO A 176 -12.99 -5.81 15.52
N TYR A 177 -13.71 -6.74 14.90
CA TYR A 177 -13.10 -7.96 14.35
C TYR A 177 -12.25 -7.62 13.12
N LEU A 178 -12.76 -6.78 12.21
CA LEU A 178 -12.00 -6.23 11.09
C LEU A 178 -10.69 -5.57 11.57
N ILE A 179 -10.76 -4.75 12.62
CA ILE A 179 -9.58 -4.09 13.18
C ILE A 179 -8.61 -5.10 13.81
N SER A 180 -9.12 -6.14 14.47
CA SER A 180 -8.31 -7.23 15.02
C SER A 180 -7.54 -7.97 13.92
N GLU A 181 -8.18 -8.28 12.80
CA GLU A 181 -7.50 -8.86 11.63
C GLU A 181 -6.39 -7.94 11.10
N ALA A 182 -6.65 -6.64 11.03
CA ALA A 182 -5.66 -5.65 10.59
C ALA A 182 -4.45 -5.60 11.54
N LEU A 183 -4.69 -5.55 12.86
CA LEU A 183 -3.63 -5.55 13.87
C LEU A 183 -2.78 -6.82 13.80
N LEU A 184 -3.40 -8.00 13.69
CA LEU A 184 -2.69 -9.27 13.55
C LEU A 184 -1.78 -9.32 12.32
N LYS A 185 -2.21 -8.74 11.19
CA LYS A 185 -1.36 -8.68 9.98
C LYS A 185 -0.28 -7.61 10.08
N LEU A 186 -0.58 -6.46 10.69
CA LEU A 186 0.41 -5.42 10.98
C LEU A 186 1.52 -5.97 11.88
N ASP A 187 1.19 -6.80 12.87
CA ASP A 187 2.17 -7.45 13.75
C ASP A 187 3.12 -8.35 12.95
N ARG A 188 2.63 -9.08 11.93
CA ARG A 188 3.49 -9.90 11.07
C ARG A 188 4.46 -9.04 10.25
N VAL A 189 3.98 -7.95 9.66
CA VAL A 189 4.84 -6.99 8.95
C VAL A 189 5.88 -6.43 9.92
N ARG A 190 5.45 -6.00 11.11
CA ARG A 190 6.31 -5.42 12.13
C ARG A 190 7.36 -6.39 12.67
N GLN A 191 7.01 -7.66 12.82
CA GLN A 191 7.92 -8.72 13.22
C GLN A 191 8.99 -8.94 12.15
N TRP A 192 8.61 -9.01 10.87
CA TRP A 192 9.59 -9.12 9.78
C TRP A 192 10.56 -7.93 9.76
N PHE A 193 10.04 -6.70 9.86
CA PHE A 193 10.87 -5.50 9.97
C PHE A 193 11.76 -5.46 11.22
N SER A 194 11.42 -6.22 12.28
CA SER A 194 12.23 -6.29 13.50
C SER A 194 13.46 -7.18 13.38
N THR A 195 13.47 -8.08 12.39
CA THR A 195 14.52 -9.09 12.22
C THR A 195 15.31 -8.91 10.95
N GLN A 196 14.66 -8.51 9.84
CA GLN A 196 15.30 -8.36 8.55
C GLN A 196 16.32 -7.22 8.56
N ARG A 197 17.43 -7.43 7.86
CA ARG A 197 18.52 -6.43 7.72
C ARG A 197 19.04 -6.35 6.30
N SER A 198 18.27 -6.86 5.36
CA SER A 198 18.57 -6.86 3.92
C SER A 198 18.06 -5.60 3.23
N PHE A 199 16.95 -5.01 3.69
CA PHE A 199 16.21 -4.01 2.92
C PHE A 199 15.85 -2.77 3.73
N HIS A 200 16.11 -1.59 3.17
CA HIS A 200 15.49 -0.33 3.56
C HIS A 200 14.50 0.12 2.47
N PHE A 201 13.30 0.48 2.90
CA PHE A 201 12.19 0.84 2.03
C PHE A 201 11.89 2.33 2.12
N TYR A 202 11.82 2.99 0.97
CA TYR A 202 11.43 4.39 0.85
C TYR A 202 10.22 4.50 -0.07
N SER A 203 9.22 5.28 0.33
CA SER A 203 8.02 5.51 -0.48
C SER A 203 7.28 4.25 -0.95
N SER A 204 7.45 3.12 -0.26
CA SER A 204 6.56 1.96 -0.39
C SER A 204 5.30 2.14 0.46
N SER A 205 4.32 1.27 0.24
CA SER A 205 3.02 1.36 0.87
C SER A 205 2.57 0.03 1.46
N LEU A 206 1.68 0.14 2.44
CA LEU A 206 0.79 -0.93 2.86
C LEU A 206 -0.56 -0.75 2.18
N LEU A 207 -1.02 -1.78 1.48
CA LEU A 207 -2.33 -1.84 0.86
C LEU A 207 -3.27 -2.69 1.73
N PHE A 208 -4.30 -2.05 2.26
CA PHE A 208 -5.37 -2.72 3.00
C PHE A 208 -6.52 -2.99 2.04
N VAL A 209 -7.02 -4.21 2.03
CA VAL A 209 -8.23 -4.58 1.27
C VAL A 209 -9.16 -5.39 2.17
N TYR A 210 -10.44 -5.07 2.19
CA TYR A 210 -11.44 -5.89 2.88
C TYR A 210 -12.76 -5.96 2.10
N GLU A 211 -13.56 -6.97 2.38
CA GLU A 211 -14.90 -7.15 1.84
C GLU A 211 -15.86 -6.20 2.53
N ASN A 212 -16.58 -5.33 1.81
CA ASN A 212 -17.57 -4.44 2.40
C ASN A 212 -18.99 -5.04 2.39
N ASP A 213 -19.21 -6.18 1.70
CA ASP A 213 -20.48 -6.90 1.76
C ASP A 213 -20.70 -7.57 3.13
N LEU A 214 -21.66 -7.05 3.90
CA LEU A 214 -21.98 -7.54 5.25
C LEU A 214 -22.46 -9.01 5.28
N SER A 215 -22.90 -9.57 4.15
CA SER A 215 -23.26 -10.99 4.05
C SER A 215 -22.05 -11.94 3.97
N ARG A 216 -20.85 -11.37 3.79
CA ARG A 216 -19.57 -12.09 3.70
C ARG A 216 -18.66 -11.69 4.87
N PRO A 217 -17.72 -12.56 5.27
CA PRO A 217 -16.67 -12.16 6.24
C PRO A 217 -15.82 -11.03 5.67
N SER A 218 -15.30 -10.16 6.55
CA SER A 218 -14.40 -9.04 6.22
C SER A 218 -13.22 -9.50 5.36
N ASN A 219 -12.65 -10.68 5.66
CA ASN A 219 -11.52 -11.28 4.95
C ASN A 219 -10.42 -10.25 4.69
N LEU A 220 -10.02 -9.47 5.69
CA LEU A 220 -9.06 -8.39 5.46
C LEU A 220 -7.75 -8.97 4.93
N GLN A 221 -7.18 -8.31 3.93
CA GLN A 221 -5.84 -8.50 3.41
C GLN A 221 -5.00 -7.25 3.68
N LEU A 222 -3.71 -7.49 3.92
CA LEU A 222 -2.69 -6.47 4.09
C LEU A 222 -1.45 -6.95 3.35
N VAL A 223 -1.02 -6.19 2.35
CA VAL A 223 0.18 -6.49 1.56
C VAL A 223 1.05 -5.26 1.42
N MET A 224 2.37 -5.47 1.32
CA MET A 224 3.33 -4.43 0.98
C MET A 224 3.40 -4.28 -0.54
N ILE A 225 3.43 -3.04 -1.02
CA ILE A 225 3.50 -2.69 -2.45
C ILE A 225 4.52 -1.56 -2.69
N ASP A 226 4.76 -1.23 -3.96
CA ASP A 226 5.60 -0.11 -4.40
C ASP A 226 7.09 -0.19 -4.01
N PHE A 227 7.80 -1.20 -4.51
CA PHE A 227 9.23 -1.42 -4.23
C PHE A 227 10.21 -0.67 -5.14
N SER A 228 9.78 0.43 -5.77
CA SER A 228 10.63 1.19 -6.71
C SER A 228 11.86 1.84 -6.04
N HIS A 229 11.81 2.07 -4.72
CA HIS A 229 12.88 2.71 -3.96
C HIS A 229 13.31 1.85 -2.76
N VAL A 230 13.64 0.59 -3.02
CA VAL A 230 14.28 -0.31 -2.04
C VAL A 230 15.79 -0.31 -2.24
N PHE A 231 16.53 -0.33 -1.12
CA PHE A 231 17.99 -0.27 -1.05
C PHE A 231 18.53 -1.34 -0.08
N PRO A 232 19.80 -1.77 -0.23
CA PRO A 232 20.48 -2.59 0.76
C PRO A 232 20.49 -1.88 2.11
N ALA A 233 20.13 -2.61 3.16
CA ALA A 233 20.13 -2.09 4.52
C ALA A 233 21.50 -2.16 5.21
N ASN A 234 22.48 -2.86 4.62
CA ASN A 234 23.84 -3.00 5.15
C ASN A 234 23.86 -3.45 6.63
N ASP A 235 23.09 -4.49 6.95
CA ASP A 235 22.94 -5.06 8.30
C ASP A 235 22.24 -4.13 9.33
N GLU A 236 21.57 -3.06 8.88
CA GLU A 236 20.83 -2.14 9.76
C GLU A 236 19.31 -2.35 9.71
N LEU A 237 18.64 -2.12 10.84
CA LEU A 237 17.17 -2.12 10.87
C LEU A 237 16.60 -0.89 10.15
N ASP A 238 15.50 -1.08 9.43
CA ASP A 238 14.75 0.02 8.82
C ASP A 238 13.94 0.80 9.89
N THR A 239 14.65 1.60 10.68
CA THR A 239 14.03 2.46 11.72
C THR A 239 13.12 3.54 11.13
N ASN A 240 13.20 3.79 9.82
CA ASN A 240 12.32 4.71 9.11
C ASN A 240 10.91 4.11 9.00
N TYR A 241 10.82 2.87 8.52
CA TYR A 241 9.57 2.13 8.36
C TYR A 241 9.00 1.63 9.69
N ILE A 242 9.87 1.10 10.58
CA ILE A 242 9.49 0.61 11.92
C ILE A 242 8.73 1.67 12.72
N HIS A 243 9.22 2.92 12.74
CA HIS A 243 8.53 4.02 13.42
C HIS A 243 7.11 4.21 12.88
N GLY A 244 6.95 4.18 11.55
CA GLY A 244 5.64 4.31 10.91
C GLY A 244 4.68 3.19 11.32
N LEU A 245 5.16 1.95 11.35
CA LEU A 245 4.38 0.80 11.81
C LEU A 245 3.93 0.96 13.26
N ASP A 246 4.84 1.31 14.16
CA ASP A 246 4.55 1.46 15.59
C ASP A 246 3.47 2.54 15.83
N VAL A 247 3.58 3.68 15.15
CA VAL A 247 2.57 4.75 15.25
C VAL A 247 1.25 4.31 14.60
N PHE A 248 1.29 3.67 13.43
CA PHE A 248 0.08 3.20 12.74
C PHE A 248 -0.69 2.17 13.59
N GLN A 249 0.01 1.18 14.15
CA GLN A 249 -0.56 0.18 15.05
C GLN A 249 -1.20 0.82 16.28
N SER A 250 -0.56 1.84 16.87
CA SER A 250 -1.16 2.61 17.97
C SER A 250 -2.47 3.29 17.57
N LYS A 251 -2.56 3.87 16.36
CA LYS A 251 -3.81 4.44 15.85
C LYS A 251 -4.87 3.37 15.60
N MET A 252 -4.49 2.23 15.03
CA MET A 252 -5.41 1.10 14.82
C MET A 252 -5.95 0.55 16.14
N GLN A 253 -5.11 0.46 17.18
CA GLN A 253 -5.54 0.05 18.52
C GLN A 253 -6.55 1.03 19.13
N ALA A 254 -6.39 2.33 18.90
CA ALA A 254 -7.37 3.33 19.33
C ALA A 254 -8.73 3.14 18.63
N ILE A 255 -8.73 2.83 17.33
CA ILE A 255 -9.96 2.51 16.57
C ILE A 255 -10.59 1.23 17.09
N HIS A 256 -9.79 0.19 17.35
CA HIS A 256 -10.28 -1.06 17.93
C HIS A 256 -11.07 -0.82 19.21
N ASN A 257 -10.48 -0.08 20.16
CA ASN A 257 -11.10 0.22 21.45
C ASN A 257 -12.39 1.04 21.28
N GLU A 258 -12.38 2.00 20.34
CA GLU A 258 -13.58 2.78 20.00
C GLU A 258 -14.69 1.87 19.44
N PHE A 259 -14.37 0.93 18.55
CA PHE A 259 -15.36 0.07 17.92
C PHE A 259 -15.89 -1.00 18.89
N ALA A 260 -15.03 -1.57 19.73
CA ALA A 260 -15.42 -2.52 20.76
C ALA A 260 -16.42 -1.90 21.76
N SER A 261 -16.14 -0.69 22.25
CA SER A 261 -17.05 -0.01 23.19
C SER A 261 -18.43 0.32 22.60
N LYS A 262 -18.51 0.61 21.29
CA LYS A 262 -19.80 0.84 20.60
C LYS A 262 -20.64 -0.41 20.47
N GLN A 263 -20.03 -1.59 20.32
CA GLN A 263 -20.77 -2.86 20.27
C GLN A 263 -21.33 -3.24 21.63
N GLU A 264 -20.57 -3.03 22.72
CA GLU A 264 -21.03 -3.28 24.08
C GLU A 264 -22.29 -2.47 24.42
N LEU A 265 -22.32 -1.18 24.03
CA LEU A 265 -23.47 -0.28 24.23
C LEU A 265 -24.71 -0.65 23.41
N GLN A 266 -24.56 -1.40 22.31
CA GLN A 266 -25.70 -1.87 21.51
C GLN A 266 -26.30 -3.18 22.04
N CYS A 267 -25.55 -3.92 22.86
CA CYS A 267 -25.97 -5.18 23.46
C CYS A 267 -26.50 -5.04 24.90
N SER A 268 -26.33 -3.86 25.51
CA SER A 268 -26.85 -3.47 26.83
C SER A 268 -28.19 -2.75 26.75
#